data_AF-A0A257AQT5-F1
#
_entry.id   AF-A0A257AQT5-F1
#
_cell.length_a   1.000
_cell.length_b   1.000
_cell.length_c   1.000
_cell.angle_alpha   90.00
_cell.angle_beta   90.00
_cell.angle_gamma   90.00
#
_symmetry.space_group_name_H-M   'P 1'
#
loop_
_entity.id
_entity.type
_entity.pdbx_description
1 polymer ?
#
loop_
_entity_poly.entity_id
_entity_poly.type
_entity_poly.pdbx_seq_one_letter_code
_entity_poly.pdbx_strand_id
1 'polypeptide(L)'
;MEKAFRETAPFFWGDRRAWALPEAGGAGAGEELAVGETATPYVDIKDKKGEIVVAADLPGVEKGEISINIRGDTLEISAEKKKEKEEKDEEAGYIRRERSYTRFYRSVPLPTEVDKEKVKASFENGVLKVELPKTKEGEEVKKIEVK
;
A
#
# COMPACT_ATOMS: atom_id res chain seq x y z
N MET A 1 -24.18 21.23 -38.53
CA MET A 1 -23.16 21.99 -37.76
C MET A 1 -22.96 21.22 -36.46
N GLU A 2 -22.06 20.24 -36.48
CA GLU A 2 -20.62 20.36 -36.13
C GLU A 2 -20.42 20.21 -34.61
N LYS A 3 -19.85 19.11 -34.11
CA LYS A 3 -18.46 18.57 -34.15
C LYS A 3 -17.60 19.05 -32.97
N ALA A 4 -16.66 18.16 -32.62
CA ALA A 4 -15.50 18.25 -31.72
C ALA A 4 -15.81 17.91 -30.24
N PHE A 5 -15.41 16.78 -29.64
CA PHE A 5 -14.13 16.02 -29.66
C PHE A 5 -12.91 16.84 -29.20
N ARG A 6 -12.36 16.46 -28.05
CA ARG A 6 -10.95 16.56 -27.61
C ARG A 6 -10.82 15.67 -26.36
N GLU A 7 -10.38 14.42 -26.49
CA GLU A 7 -8.97 13.97 -26.49
C GLU A 7 -8.17 14.31 -25.22
N THR A 8 -8.01 13.25 -24.41
CA THR A 8 -6.76 12.68 -23.87
C THR A 8 -5.49 13.53 -23.84
N ALA A 9 -4.78 13.49 -22.71
CA ALA A 9 -3.43 12.89 -22.57
C ALA A 9 -2.97 12.99 -21.09
N PRO A 10 -1.89 12.31 -20.66
CA PRO A 10 -1.75 10.87 -20.53
C PRO A 10 -1.25 10.44 -19.13
N PHE A 11 -1.32 9.13 -18.87
CA PHE A 11 -0.59 8.45 -17.81
C PHE A 11 0.87 8.27 -18.29
N PHE A 12 1.88 8.79 -17.58
CA PHE A 12 3.25 8.32 -17.74
C PHE A 12 4.10 8.49 -16.48
N TRP A 13 4.94 7.50 -16.26
CA TRP A 13 5.84 7.30 -15.14
C TRP A 13 7.04 8.27 -15.24
N GLY A 14 7.45 8.86 -14.11
CA GLY A 14 8.76 9.47 -13.93
C GLY A 14 8.91 10.95 -14.32
N ASP A 15 8.56 11.87 -13.42
CA ASP A 15 9.41 13.02 -13.10
C ASP A 15 9.02 13.60 -11.72
N ARG A 16 10.01 13.92 -10.89
CA ARG A 16 9.88 14.35 -9.49
C ARG A 16 9.81 15.86 -9.32
N ARG A 17 9.54 16.63 -10.38
CA ARG A 17 9.53 18.09 -10.34
C ARG A 17 8.54 18.67 -11.33
N ALA A 18 7.42 19.18 -10.84
CA ALA A 18 6.85 20.49 -11.21
C ALA A 18 5.38 20.57 -10.78
N TRP A 19 5.16 20.87 -9.51
CA TRP A 19 4.14 21.87 -9.18
C TRP A 19 4.92 23.08 -8.66
N ALA A 20 5.22 24.00 -9.56
CA ALA A 20 5.66 25.34 -9.17
C ALA A 20 4.38 26.11 -8.80
N LEU A 21 4.21 26.41 -7.51
CA LEU A 21 3.21 27.38 -7.08
C LEU A 21 3.79 28.81 -7.11
N PRO A 22 2.93 29.82 -7.32
CA PRO A 22 3.28 31.23 -7.33
C PRO A 22 3.62 31.72 -5.92
N GLU A 23 4.44 32.76 -5.86
CA GLU A 23 4.89 33.38 -4.62
C GLU A 23 3.78 34.07 -3.82
N ALA A 24 3.97 34.01 -2.51
CA ALA A 24 3.59 34.98 -1.47
C ALA A 24 2.10 35.14 -1.08
N GLY A 25 1.84 34.73 0.16
CA GLY A 25 0.98 35.49 1.08
C GLY A 25 -0.33 34.80 1.48
N GLY A 26 -0.41 34.39 2.75
CA GLY A 26 -1.70 34.11 3.41
C GLY A 26 -1.70 32.84 4.24
N ALA A 27 -1.85 33.01 5.55
CA ALA A 27 -1.96 31.94 6.54
C ALA A 27 -3.08 30.94 6.23
N GLY A 28 -2.74 29.65 6.28
CA GLY A 28 -3.67 28.53 6.30
C GLY A 28 -2.90 27.31 6.76
N ALA A 29 -3.34 26.71 7.87
CA ALA A 29 -2.75 25.51 8.46
C ALA A 29 -2.81 24.35 7.46
N GLY A 30 -1.74 24.18 6.68
CA GLY A 30 -1.46 22.95 5.96
C GLY A 30 -0.83 21.99 6.96
N GLU A 31 -1.54 20.92 7.28
CA GLU A 31 -0.98 19.77 7.97
C GLU A 31 0.22 19.28 7.14
N GLU A 32 1.41 19.67 7.58
CA GLU A 32 2.68 19.24 7.06
C GLU A 32 2.70 17.71 7.21
N LEU A 33 2.54 16.98 6.10
CA LEU A 33 2.66 15.54 6.07
C LEU A 33 4.09 15.19 6.51
N ALA A 34 4.26 14.97 7.80
CA ALA A 34 5.52 14.59 8.40
C ALA A 34 6.06 13.38 7.61
N VAL A 35 7.24 13.55 7.02
CA VAL A 35 7.95 12.45 6.34
C VAL A 35 8.45 11.50 7.42
N GLY A 36 7.54 10.69 7.95
CA GLY A 36 7.89 9.52 8.74
C GLY A 36 8.54 8.48 7.83
N GLU A 37 9.53 7.75 8.35
CA GLU A 37 10.14 6.64 7.63
C GLU A 37 9.06 5.60 7.29
N THR A 38 8.80 5.43 5.99
CA THR A 38 7.84 4.45 5.48
C THR A 38 8.57 3.14 5.23
N ALA A 39 8.21 2.09 5.96
CA ALA A 39 8.70 0.74 5.73
C ALA A 39 7.91 0.05 4.61
N THR A 40 8.61 -0.76 3.84
CA THR A 40 8.01 -1.70 2.88
C THR A 40 7.85 -3.06 3.58
N PRO A 41 6.63 -3.45 3.99
CA PRO A 41 6.44 -4.71 4.68
C PRO A 41 6.78 -5.87 3.74
N TYR A 42 7.29 -6.96 4.31
CA TYR A 42 7.45 -8.23 3.59
C TYR A 42 6.07 -8.81 3.30
N VAL A 43 5.92 -9.39 2.11
CA VAL A 43 4.66 -9.94 1.63
C VAL A 43 4.87 -11.25 0.93
N ASP A 44 4.04 -12.23 1.30
CA ASP A 44 3.88 -13.50 0.59
C ASP A 44 2.57 -13.52 -0.20
N ILE A 45 2.62 -14.05 -1.42
CA ILE A 45 1.45 -14.20 -2.30
C ILE A 45 1.33 -15.67 -2.67
N LYS A 46 0.18 -16.27 -2.32
CA LYS A 46 -0.13 -17.65 -2.66
C LYS A 46 -1.30 -17.70 -3.62
N ASP A 47 -1.04 -18.23 -4.80
CA ASP A 47 -2.09 -18.63 -5.73
C ASP A 47 -2.71 -19.96 -5.27
N LYS A 48 -4.02 -19.97 -5.07
CA LYS A 48 -4.83 -21.19 -4.96
C LYS A 48 -5.83 -21.22 -6.11
N LYS A 49 -6.36 -22.41 -6.40
CA LYS A 49 -7.28 -22.66 -7.52
C LYS A 49 -8.39 -21.59 -7.68
N GLY A 50 -9.02 -21.16 -6.58
CA GLY A 50 -10.13 -20.20 -6.60
C GLY A 50 -9.86 -18.85 -5.94
N GLU A 51 -8.69 -18.64 -5.33
CA GLU A 51 -8.40 -17.41 -4.58
C GLU A 51 -6.89 -17.08 -4.60
N ILE A 52 -6.57 -15.81 -4.47
CA ILE A 52 -5.23 -15.34 -4.13
C ILE A 52 -5.22 -15.04 -2.63
N VAL A 53 -4.19 -15.50 -1.92
CA VAL A 53 -3.98 -15.15 -0.51
C VAL A 53 -2.72 -14.31 -0.41
N VAL A 54 -2.85 -13.11 0.13
CA VAL A 54 -1.73 -12.19 0.40
C VAL A 54 -1.52 -12.12 1.91
N ALA A 55 -0.29 -12.34 2.38
CA ALA A 55 0.09 -12.18 3.78
C ALA A 55 1.15 -11.09 3.91
N ALA A 56 1.01 -10.16 4.85
CA ALA A 56 1.91 -9.03 5.04
C ALA A 56 2.29 -8.83 6.52
N ASP A 57 3.58 -8.65 6.79
CA ASP A 57 4.08 -8.43 8.15
C ASP A 57 3.97 -6.96 8.55
N LEU A 58 3.12 -6.69 9.56
CA LEU A 58 2.83 -5.36 10.11
C LEU A 58 2.95 -5.36 11.64
N PRO A 59 4.16 -5.60 12.20
CA PRO A 59 4.34 -5.76 13.65
C PRO A 59 4.13 -4.46 14.42
N GLY A 60 3.30 -4.52 15.47
CA GLY A 60 3.02 -3.38 16.34
C GLY A 60 2.08 -2.34 15.73
N VAL A 61 1.34 -2.72 14.70
CA VAL A 61 0.22 -1.95 14.13
C VAL A 61 -1.07 -2.43 14.77
N GLU A 62 -1.97 -1.49 15.09
CA GLU A 62 -3.33 -1.82 15.53
C GLU A 62 -4.25 -2.06 14.34
N LYS A 63 -5.21 -2.96 14.47
CA LYS A 63 -6.15 -3.32 13.38
C LYS A 63 -6.89 -2.10 12.80
N GLY A 64 -7.22 -1.12 13.64
CA GLY A 64 -7.92 0.11 13.22
C GLY A 64 -7.08 1.05 12.37
N GLU A 65 -5.76 0.88 12.35
CA GLU A 65 -4.82 1.74 11.61
C GLU A 65 -4.41 1.13 10.26
N ILE A 66 -4.97 -0.04 9.88
CA ILE A 66 -4.70 -0.71 8.61
C ILE A 66 -5.76 -0.32 7.58
N SER A 67 -5.31 0.15 6.42
CA SER A 67 -6.16 0.39 5.25
C SER A 67 -5.77 -0.55 4.11
N ILE A 68 -6.78 -1.13 3.48
CA ILE A 68 -6.63 -2.08 2.38
C ILE A 68 -7.52 -1.61 1.24
N ASN A 69 -6.94 -1.40 0.06
CA ASN A 69 -7.65 -0.91 -1.10
C ASN A 69 -7.31 -1.77 -2.32
N ILE A 70 -8.26 -1.94 -3.24
CA ILE A 70 -8.00 -2.58 -4.55
C ILE A 70 -8.27 -1.56 -5.64
N ARG A 71 -7.21 -1.11 -6.30
CA ARG A 71 -7.27 -0.15 -7.41
C ARG A 71 -6.87 -0.84 -8.71
N GLY A 72 -7.82 -0.97 -9.63
CA GLY A 72 -7.61 -1.78 -10.83
C GLY A 72 -7.37 -3.25 -10.46
N ASP A 73 -6.18 -3.74 -10.81
CA ASP A 73 -5.60 -5.06 -10.54
C ASP A 73 -4.57 -5.05 -9.40
N THR A 74 -4.49 -3.96 -8.63
CA THR A 74 -3.47 -3.77 -7.60
C THR A 74 -4.08 -3.74 -6.21
N LEU A 75 -3.55 -4.55 -5.30
CA LEU A 75 -3.84 -4.50 -3.86
C LEU A 75 -2.88 -3.51 -3.18
N GLU A 76 -3.42 -2.48 -2.55
CA GLU A 76 -2.68 -1.51 -1.76
C GLU A 76 -2.93 -1.78 -0.27
N ILE A 77 -1.84 -1.93 0.48
CA ILE A 77 -1.83 -2.12 1.93
C ILE A 77 -1.09 -0.94 2.53
N SER A 78 -1.76 -0.18 3.39
CA SER A 78 -1.14 0.88 4.18
C SER A 78 -1.48 0.72 5.65
N ALA A 79 -0.54 1.10 6.51
CA ALA A 79 -0.78 1.16 7.93
C ALA A 79 0.03 2.27 8.58
N GLU A 80 -0.54 2.95 9.57
CA GLU A 80 0.18 3.96 10.33
C GLU A 80 0.37 3.49 11.76
N LYS A 81 1.62 3.47 12.22
CA LYS A 81 1.91 3.28 13.63
C LYS A 81 1.86 4.65 14.27
N LYS A 82 0.80 4.94 15.03
CA LYS A 82 0.77 6.12 15.89
C LYS A 82 2.01 6.08 16.78
N LYS A 83 2.85 7.11 16.68
CA LYS A 83 3.90 7.32 17.67
C LYS A 83 3.17 7.55 18.99
N GLU A 84 3.25 6.60 19.91
CA GLU A 84 3.00 6.94 21.30
C GLU A 84 3.95 8.11 21.59
N LYS A 85 3.39 9.19 22.14
CA LYS A 85 4.16 10.28 22.72
C LYS A 85 4.88 9.74 23.96
N GLU A 86 5.76 8.76 23.79
CA GLU A 86 6.82 8.53 24.73
C GLU A 86 7.79 9.69 24.53
N GLU A 87 7.51 10.73 25.33
CA GLU A 87 8.45 11.69 25.90
C GLU A 87 9.74 11.87 25.12
N LYS A 88 9.89 13.05 24.47
CA LYS A 88 11.17 13.65 24.07
C LYS A 88 12.25 12.61 23.74
N ASP A 89 12.30 12.19 22.48
CA ASP A 89 13.25 11.22 21.91
C ASP A 89 14.76 11.50 22.23
N GLU A 90 15.07 12.68 22.78
CA GLU A 90 16.39 13.07 23.27
C GLU A 90 16.72 12.57 24.69
N GLU A 91 15.73 12.19 25.52
CA GLU A 91 15.92 11.77 26.92
C GLU A 91 15.72 10.26 27.16
N ALA A 92 15.16 9.52 26.19
CA ALA A 92 14.99 8.08 26.29
C ALA A 92 16.33 7.38 26.07
N GLY A 93 16.94 6.85 27.13
CA GLY A 93 18.26 6.20 27.17
C GLY A 93 18.41 4.93 26.32
N TYR A 94 18.12 5.01 25.02
CA TYR A 94 18.31 3.95 24.06
C TYR A 94 19.80 3.69 23.84
N ILE A 95 20.24 2.45 24.06
CA ILE A 95 21.59 2.00 23.67
C ILE A 95 21.67 1.78 22.14
N ARG A 96 20.57 1.31 21.53
CA ARG A 96 20.43 1.11 20.09
C ARG A 96 18.94 1.12 19.70
N ARG A 97 18.60 1.80 18.60
CA ARG A 97 17.26 1.82 18.00
C ARG A 97 17.35 1.44 16.53
N GLU A 98 16.79 0.28 16.18
CA GLU A 98 16.82 -0.24 14.80
C GLU A 98 15.44 -0.17 14.12
N ARG A 99 14.39 0.01 14.92
CA ARG A 99 13.01 0.15 14.45
C ARG A 99 12.63 1.62 14.51
N SER A 100 12.44 2.24 13.35
CA SER A 100 12.13 3.67 13.23
C SER A 100 10.94 3.98 12.32
N TYR A 101 10.36 2.96 11.68
CA TYR A 101 9.22 3.15 10.79
C TYR A 101 7.98 3.64 11.53
N THR A 102 7.34 4.64 10.93
CA THR A 102 6.08 5.24 11.42
C THR A 102 4.91 4.81 10.54
N ARG A 103 5.18 4.43 9.28
CA ARG A 103 4.16 4.00 8.33
C ARG A 103 4.63 2.76 7.58
N PHE A 104 3.70 1.90 7.19
CA PHE A 104 3.89 0.83 6.23
C PHE A 104 3.13 1.14 4.95
N TYR A 105 3.75 0.85 3.81
CA TYR A 105 3.06 0.86 2.52
C TYR A 105 3.56 -0.25 1.62
N ARG A 106 2.63 -0.97 1.00
CA ARG A 106 2.92 -1.95 -0.05
C ARG A 106 1.87 -1.90 -1.13
N SER A 107 2.34 -1.99 -2.37
CA SER A 107 1.51 -2.22 -3.54
C SER A 107 1.84 -3.60 -4.11
N VAL A 108 0.81 -4.41 -4.32
CA VAL A 108 0.91 -5.80 -4.78
C VAL A 108 0.08 -5.96 -6.04
N PRO A 109 0.70 -6.13 -7.23
CA PRO A 109 -0.05 -6.43 -8.43
C PRO A 109 -0.65 -7.83 -8.33
N LEU A 110 -1.94 -7.96 -8.66
CA LEU A 110 -2.64 -9.24 -8.66
C LEU A 110 -2.50 -9.90 -10.02
N PRO A 111 -2.13 -11.19 -10.08
CA PRO A 111 -1.93 -11.90 -11.35
C PRO A 111 -3.23 -12.18 -12.11
N THR A 112 -4.40 -11.99 -11.48
CA THR A 112 -5.71 -12.18 -12.07
C THR A 112 -6.73 -11.24 -11.45
N GLU A 113 -7.85 -11.04 -12.14
CA GLU A 113 -9.00 -10.31 -11.64
C GLU A 113 -9.66 -11.06 -10.45
N VAL A 114 -10.08 -10.28 -9.45
CA VAL A 114 -10.63 -10.77 -8.17
C VAL A 114 -12.01 -10.16 -7.91
N ASP A 115 -12.87 -10.92 -7.25
CA ASP A 115 -14.20 -10.49 -6.83
C ASP A 115 -14.07 -9.59 -5.59
N LYS A 116 -14.11 -8.27 -5.84
CA LYS A 116 -13.88 -7.22 -4.83
C LYS A 116 -14.92 -7.23 -3.72
N GLU A 117 -16.13 -7.73 -3.98
CA GLU A 117 -17.22 -7.76 -3.00
C GLU A 117 -17.06 -8.88 -1.97
N LYS A 118 -16.28 -9.92 -2.30
CA LYS A 118 -16.07 -11.12 -1.46
C LYS A 118 -14.71 -11.18 -0.78
N VAL A 119 -13.93 -10.10 -0.84
CA VAL A 119 -12.62 -10.01 -0.21
C VAL A 119 -12.77 -10.09 1.31
N LYS A 120 -11.89 -10.88 1.95
CA LYS A 120 -11.83 -10.99 3.40
C LYS A 120 -10.43 -10.61 3.87
N ALA A 121 -10.36 -9.95 5.02
CA ALA A 121 -9.11 -9.64 5.68
C ALA A 121 -9.15 -10.04 7.15
N SER A 122 -8.08 -10.68 7.62
CA SER A 122 -7.86 -10.98 9.04
C SER A 122 -6.50 -10.46 9.46
N PHE A 123 -6.38 -10.02 10.71
CA PHE A 123 -5.14 -9.53 11.26
C PHE A 123 -4.93 -10.17 12.63
N GLU A 124 -3.83 -10.91 12.77
CA GLU A 124 -3.53 -11.66 13.99
C GLU A 124 -2.02 -11.68 14.19
N ASN A 125 -1.56 -11.49 15.43
CA ASN A 125 -0.15 -11.58 15.83
C ASN A 125 0.80 -10.74 14.95
N GLY A 126 0.36 -9.57 14.48
CA GLY A 126 1.16 -8.68 13.64
C GLY A 126 1.21 -9.05 12.16
N VAL A 127 0.42 -10.04 11.71
CA VAL A 127 0.35 -10.47 10.31
C VAL A 127 -1.04 -10.18 9.74
N LEU A 128 -1.07 -9.43 8.64
CA LEU A 128 -2.27 -9.19 7.85
C LEU A 128 -2.41 -10.28 6.80
N LYS A 129 -3.58 -10.92 6.74
CA LYS A 129 -3.93 -11.88 5.71
C LYS A 129 -5.14 -11.39 4.94
N VAL A 130 -5.02 -11.31 3.62
CA VAL A 130 -6.08 -10.89 2.68
C VAL A 130 -6.39 -12.05 1.74
N GLU A 131 -7.65 -12.50 1.74
CA GLU A 131 -8.18 -13.55 0.87
C GLU A 131 -9.00 -12.91 -0.24
N LEU A 132 -8.58 -13.12 -1.49
CA LEU A 132 -9.09 -12.47 -2.68
C LEU A 132 -9.65 -13.55 -3.63
N PRO A 133 -10.96 -13.82 -3.63
CA PRO A 133 -11.56 -14.78 -4.54
C PRO A 133 -11.35 -14.35 -6.00
N LYS A 134 -10.99 -15.28 -6.88
CA LYS A 134 -10.80 -14.99 -8.32
C LYS A 134 -12.16 -14.88 -9.01
N THR A 135 -12.31 -13.98 -9.99
CA THR A 135 -13.55 -13.87 -10.78
C THR A 135 -13.72 -15.00 -11.79
N LYS A 136 -12.61 -15.59 -12.25
CA LYS A 136 -12.55 -16.74 -13.15
C LYS A 136 -11.58 -17.76 -12.58
N GLU A 137 -11.81 -19.05 -12.83
CA GLU A 137 -10.82 -20.08 -12.51
C GLU A 137 -9.51 -19.74 -13.24
N GLY A 138 -8.40 -19.71 -12.48
CA GLY A 138 -7.11 -19.24 -12.99
C GLY A 138 -6.57 -20.12 -14.12
N GLU A 139 -5.78 -19.52 -15.01
CA GLU A 139 -5.08 -20.26 -16.06
C GLU A 139 -4.09 -21.27 -15.47
N GLU A 140 -4.01 -22.47 -16.05
CA GLU A 140 -3.03 -23.48 -15.62
C GLU A 140 -1.60 -22.99 -15.86
N VAL A 141 -0.78 -22.98 -14.81
CA VAL A 141 0.64 -22.65 -14.89
C VAL A 141 1.35 -23.72 -15.71
N LYS A 142 1.87 -23.35 -16.89
CA LYS A 142 2.70 -24.24 -17.71
C LYS A 142 4.12 -24.29 -17.16
N LYS A 143 4.57 -25.47 -16.73
CA LYS A 143 5.98 -25.71 -16.41
C LYS A 143 6.78 -25.81 -17.70
N ILE A 144 7.88 -25.04 -17.79
CA ILE A 144 8.83 -25.10 -18.89
C ILE A 144 10.10 -25.78 -18.38
N GLU A 145 10.56 -26.82 -19.07
CA GLU A 145 11.85 -27.47 -18.76
C GLU A 145 13.00 -26.69 -19.41
N VAL A 146 14.06 -26.44 -18.64
CA VAL A 146 15.30 -25.87 -19.14
C VAL A 146 16.14 -27.01 -19.71
N LYS A 147 16.63 -26.83 -20.94
CA LYS A 147 17.51 -27.79 -21.63
C LYS A 147 18.98 -27.43 -21.44
#